data_AF-A0A959AX42-F1
#
_entry.id   AF-A0A959AX42-F1
#
_cell.length_a   1.000
_cell.length_b   1.000
_cell.length_c   1.000
_cell.angle_alpha   90.00
_cell.angle_beta   90.00
_cell.angle_gamma   90.00
#
_symmetry.space_group_name_H-M   'P 1'
#
loop_
_entity.id
_entity.type
_entity.pdbx_description
1 polymer ?
#
loop_
_entity_poly.entity_id
_entity_poly.type
_entity_poly.pdbx_seq_one_letter_code
_entity_poly.pdbx_strand_id
1 'polypeptide(L)'
;MKNTWFYSLILLLSFGCSPKITQDMPTSIPKPDIPDVGLTREEASRLSQLALDCIGQQYPNKLGQVLGDSSYLAEPRVLHPAFYGCFDWHSAVHGHWSLVRILKAFPDIPQAGAIRAQIAENLTAENIQGEVAFFDDAHNKNYERTYGWA
;
A
#
# COMPACT_ATOMS: atom_id res chain seq x y z
N MET A 1 -70.88 39.74 -14.44
CA MET A 1 -71.17 38.55 -15.28
C MET A 1 -69.92 37.68 -15.33
N LYS A 2 -70.02 36.40 -14.93
CA LYS A 2 -69.08 35.28 -15.18
C LYS A 2 -67.70 35.43 -14.48
N ASN A 3 -67.22 34.53 -13.62
CA ASN A 3 -66.98 33.10 -13.84
C ASN A 3 -66.98 32.32 -12.50
N THR A 4 -67.98 31.46 -12.31
CA THR A 4 -68.07 30.44 -11.25
C THR A 4 -67.58 29.07 -11.71
N TRP A 5 -66.73 29.00 -12.73
CA TRP A 5 -66.47 27.77 -13.50
C TRP A 5 -65.02 27.26 -13.49
N PHE A 6 -64.26 27.45 -12.40
CA PHE A 6 -62.99 26.71 -12.26
C PHE A 6 -62.65 26.32 -10.81
N TYR A 7 -63.66 26.24 -9.94
CA TYR A 7 -63.55 25.57 -8.64
C TYR A 7 -63.67 24.03 -8.75
N SER A 8 -63.78 23.46 -9.96
CA SER A 8 -63.87 22.01 -10.19
C SER A 8 -62.54 21.30 -10.45
N LEU A 9 -61.40 22.01 -10.43
CA LEU A 9 -60.06 21.40 -10.54
C LEU A 9 -59.37 21.26 -9.16
N ILE A 10 -60.15 21.17 -8.08
CA ILE A 10 -59.65 21.06 -6.70
C ILE A 10 -59.98 19.69 -6.07
N LEU A 11 -60.67 18.77 -6.76
CA LEU A 11 -61.23 17.57 -6.11
C LEU A 11 -60.74 16.20 -6.62
N LEU A 12 -59.66 16.08 -7.41
CA LEU A 12 -59.33 14.80 -8.05
C LEU A 12 -57.83 14.44 -8.15
N LEU A 13 -56.99 14.91 -7.22
CA LEU A 13 -55.60 14.44 -7.10
C LEU A 13 -55.17 14.15 -5.65
N SER A 14 -56.12 13.91 -4.75
CA SER A 14 -55.86 13.66 -3.32
C SER A 14 -55.80 12.16 -2.91
N PHE A 15 -55.63 11.22 -3.84
CA PHE A 15 -55.59 9.78 -3.52
C PHE A 15 -54.40 9.05 -4.15
N GLY A 16 -53.18 9.47 -3.79
CA GLY A 16 -51.94 8.82 -4.21
C GLY A 16 -50.96 8.59 -3.06
N CYS A 17 -51.42 8.27 -1.85
CA CYS A 17 -50.53 7.70 -0.83
C CYS A 17 -50.44 6.19 -1.04
N SER A 18 -49.42 5.74 -1.79
CA SER A 18 -48.97 4.35 -1.64
C SER A 18 -48.53 4.15 -0.19
N PRO A 19 -48.88 3.02 0.46
CA PRO A 19 -48.27 2.69 1.73
C PRO A 19 -46.76 2.65 1.52
N LYS A 20 -46.01 3.47 2.26
CA LYS A 20 -44.58 3.26 2.42
C LYS A 20 -44.46 1.85 2.99
N ILE A 21 -43.99 0.91 2.17
CA ILE A 21 -43.43 -0.31 2.67
C ILE A 21 -42.18 0.13 3.42
N THR A 22 -42.33 0.42 4.71
CA THR A 22 -41.22 0.48 5.64
C THR A 22 -40.77 -0.97 5.79
N GLN A 23 -39.98 -1.45 4.83
CA GLN A 23 -39.15 -2.61 5.12
C GLN A 23 -38.18 -2.11 6.17
N ASP A 24 -38.40 -2.54 7.40
CA ASP A 24 -37.40 -2.45 8.46
C ASP A 24 -36.14 -3.14 7.93
N MET A 25 -35.25 -2.34 7.34
CA MET A 25 -33.95 -2.85 6.93
C MET A 25 -33.25 -3.28 8.21
N PRO A 26 -32.78 -4.54 8.29
CA PRO A 26 -32.05 -5.01 9.47
C PRO A 26 -30.90 -4.05 9.74
N THR A 27 -30.91 -3.46 10.93
CA THR A 27 -30.04 -2.35 11.36
C THR A 27 -28.60 -2.79 11.60
N SER A 28 -28.30 -4.08 11.40
CA SER A 28 -26.97 -4.64 11.49
C SER A 28 -26.85 -5.85 10.56
N ILE A 29 -25.95 -5.77 9.59
CA ILE A 29 -25.44 -6.95 8.89
C ILE A 29 -24.68 -7.76 9.94
N PRO A 30 -25.00 -9.06 10.15
CA PRO A 30 -24.21 -9.90 11.05
C PRO A 30 -22.75 -9.87 10.61
N LYS A 31 -21.85 -9.49 11.52
CA LYS A 31 -20.42 -9.55 11.25
C LYS A 31 -20.09 -11.00 10.89
N PRO A 32 -19.54 -11.28 9.70
CA PRO A 32 -19.14 -12.63 9.37
C PRO A 32 -18.13 -13.12 10.41
N ASP A 33 -18.32 -14.34 10.89
CA ASP A 33 -17.37 -15.04 11.75
C ASP A 33 -16.21 -15.50 10.87
N ILE A 34 -15.25 -14.59 10.65
CA ILE A 34 -14.04 -14.87 9.89
C ILE A 34 -13.04 -15.48 10.85
N PRO A 35 -12.57 -16.72 10.62
CA PRO A 35 -11.55 -17.33 11.46
C PRO A 35 -10.32 -16.44 11.50
N ASP A 36 -9.71 -16.31 12.67
CA ASP A 36 -8.41 -15.67 12.81
C ASP A 36 -7.35 -16.52 12.10
N VAL A 37 -7.04 -16.14 10.86
CA VAL A 37 -5.94 -16.70 10.07
C VAL A 37 -4.65 -16.03 10.51
N GLY A 38 -4.23 -16.35 11.73
CA GLY A 38 -2.92 -15.96 12.25
C GLY A 38 -1.80 -16.54 11.38
N LEU A 39 -0.69 -15.81 11.26
CA LEU A 39 0.45 -16.27 10.49
C LEU A 39 1.09 -17.51 11.16
N THR A 40 1.21 -18.62 10.43
CA THR A 40 1.90 -19.82 10.92
C THR A 40 3.42 -19.74 10.71
N ARG A 41 4.18 -20.64 11.34
CA ARG A 41 5.63 -20.74 11.15
C ARG A 41 5.99 -21.09 9.70
N GLU A 42 5.23 -21.99 9.10
CA GLU A 42 5.39 -22.44 7.72
C GLU A 42 5.14 -21.28 6.74
N GLU A 43 4.08 -20.49 6.96
CA GLU A 43 3.79 -19.31 6.15
C GLU A 43 4.83 -18.21 6.36
N ALA A 44 5.29 -17.98 7.60
CA ALA A 44 6.36 -17.03 7.89
C ALA A 44 7.66 -17.39 7.17
N SER A 45 8.02 -18.68 7.15
CA SER A 45 9.15 -19.20 6.38
C SER A 45 8.98 -18.95 4.88
N ARG A 46 7.81 -19.30 4.32
CA ARG A 46 7.50 -19.10 2.89
C ARG A 46 7.53 -17.63 2.48
N LEU A 47 6.91 -16.75 3.26
CA LEU A 47 6.87 -15.31 3.00
C LEU A 47 8.25 -14.68 3.14
N SER A 48 9.07 -15.14 4.10
CA SER A 48 10.45 -14.68 4.24
C SER A 48 11.28 -15.01 3.00
N GLN A 49 11.08 -16.22 2.44
CA GLN A 49 11.79 -16.63 1.24
C GLN A 49 11.49 -15.69 0.06
N LEU A 50 10.22 -15.31 -0.15
CA LEU A 50 9.84 -14.41 -1.24
C LEU A 50 10.56 -13.05 -1.18
N ALA A 51 10.75 -12.49 0.02
CA ALA A 51 11.51 -11.27 0.19
C ALA A 51 13.01 -11.51 -0.02
N LEU A 52 13.57 -12.56 0.58
CA LEU A 52 14.99 -12.91 0.43
C LEU A 52 15.41 -13.16 -1.03
N ASP A 53 14.50 -13.69 -1.85
CA ASP A 53 14.75 -13.95 -3.27
C ASP A 53 15.01 -12.67 -4.07
N CYS A 54 14.60 -11.50 -3.57
CA CYS A 54 14.71 -10.25 -4.32
C CYS A 54 15.52 -9.14 -3.65
N ILE A 55 15.61 -9.05 -2.32
CA ILE A 55 16.20 -7.87 -1.65
C ILE A 55 17.69 -7.59 -1.96
N GLY A 56 18.42 -8.60 -2.45
CA GLY A 56 19.79 -8.47 -2.96
C GLY A 56 19.90 -8.48 -4.49
N GLN A 57 18.79 -8.64 -5.20
CA GLN A 57 18.72 -8.78 -6.65
C GLN A 57 18.56 -7.41 -7.31
N GLN A 58 19.62 -6.92 -7.95
CA GLN A 58 19.64 -5.56 -8.52
C GLN A 58 18.82 -5.39 -9.80
N TYR A 59 18.61 -6.45 -10.60
CA TYR A 59 17.87 -6.35 -11.86
C TYR A 59 16.89 -7.51 -12.07
N PRO A 60 15.77 -7.29 -12.79
CA PRO A 60 15.30 -6.00 -13.34
C PRO A 60 14.85 -5.03 -12.23
N ASN A 61 15.05 -3.72 -12.43
CA ASN A 61 14.67 -2.68 -11.46
C ASN A 61 14.08 -1.44 -12.15
N LYS A 62 13.03 -0.87 -11.55
CA LYS A 62 12.31 0.33 -11.98
C LYS A 62 12.58 1.47 -11.01
N LEU A 63 13.44 2.41 -11.43
CA LEU A 63 13.97 3.47 -10.57
C LEU A 63 12.96 4.56 -10.17
N GLY A 64 11.99 4.89 -11.03
CA GLY A 64 10.90 5.84 -10.70
C GLY A 64 11.32 7.30 -10.45
N GLN A 65 12.60 7.64 -10.56
CA GLN A 65 13.14 8.97 -10.26
C GLN A 65 12.85 10.02 -11.34
N VAL A 66 12.85 11.29 -10.93
CA VAL A 66 12.86 12.44 -11.85
C VAL A 66 14.31 12.74 -12.23
N LEU A 67 14.59 12.98 -13.51
CA LEU A 67 15.92 13.36 -13.99
C LEU A 67 16.01 14.88 -14.14
N GLY A 68 16.83 15.53 -13.32
CA GLY A 68 17.15 16.95 -13.46
C GLY A 68 18.07 17.22 -14.65
N ASP A 69 19.06 16.34 -14.86
CA ASP A 69 19.95 16.32 -16.00
C ASP A 69 20.51 14.91 -16.24
N SER A 70 21.48 14.77 -17.15
CA SER A 70 22.07 13.46 -17.49
C SER A 70 22.91 12.82 -16.38
N SER A 71 23.34 13.58 -15.36
CA SER A 71 24.13 13.06 -14.24
C SER A 71 23.33 12.16 -13.29
N TYR A 72 22.00 12.23 -13.35
CA TYR A 72 21.12 11.39 -12.51
C TYR A 72 20.97 9.95 -13.02
N LEU A 73 21.51 9.64 -14.21
CA LEU A 73 21.54 8.28 -14.73
C LEU A 73 22.61 7.47 -14.00
N ALA A 74 22.16 6.59 -13.12
CA ALA A 74 23.01 5.70 -12.34
C ALA A 74 22.32 4.34 -12.11
N GLU A 75 23.12 3.37 -11.69
CA GLU A 75 22.64 2.02 -11.40
C GLU A 75 21.81 1.97 -10.09
N PRO A 76 20.85 1.03 -9.94
CA PRO A 76 20.01 0.95 -8.75
C PRO A 76 20.77 0.93 -7.42
N ARG A 77 21.88 0.19 -7.33
CA ARG A 77 22.71 0.13 -6.12
C ARG A 77 23.44 1.44 -5.81
N VAL A 78 23.67 2.30 -6.80
CA VAL A 78 24.24 3.63 -6.58
C VAL A 78 23.18 4.60 -6.08
N LEU A 79 21.97 4.54 -6.65
CA LEU A 79 20.87 5.45 -6.32
C LEU A 79 20.24 5.12 -4.96
N HIS A 80 20.08 3.83 -4.66
CA HIS A 80 19.39 3.31 -3.49
C HIS A 80 20.20 2.21 -2.79
N PRO A 81 21.37 2.52 -2.21
CA PRO A 81 22.30 1.50 -1.71
C PRO A 81 21.72 0.60 -0.60
N ALA A 82 20.71 1.05 0.15
CA ALA A 82 20.03 0.21 1.15
C ALA A 82 18.89 -0.60 0.54
N PHE A 83 18.22 -0.07 -0.48
CA PHE A 83 16.99 -0.62 -1.04
C PHE A 83 17.05 -0.84 -2.56
N TYR A 84 18.20 -1.21 -3.09
CA TYR A 84 18.43 -1.41 -4.53
C TYR A 84 17.82 -2.69 -5.09
N GLY A 85 17.49 -3.65 -4.22
CA GLY A 85 16.98 -4.94 -4.62
C GLY A 85 15.54 -4.88 -5.13
N CYS A 86 15.02 -6.05 -5.48
CA CYS A 86 13.66 -6.25 -5.96
C CYS A 86 13.34 -5.42 -7.22
N PHE A 87 12.07 -5.42 -7.61
CA PHE A 87 11.65 -4.76 -8.84
C PHE A 87 11.72 -3.23 -8.75
N ASP A 88 11.56 -2.65 -7.57
CA ASP A 88 11.71 -1.22 -7.32
C ASP A 88 12.05 -0.98 -5.84
N TRP A 89 12.43 0.26 -5.54
CA TRP A 89 12.75 0.71 -4.19
C TRP A 89 11.63 0.40 -3.19
N HIS A 90 10.37 0.65 -3.55
CA HIS A 90 9.21 0.43 -2.69
C HIS A 90 9.07 -1.04 -2.28
N SER A 91 9.21 -1.94 -3.27
CA SER A 91 9.20 -3.38 -3.05
C SER A 91 10.34 -3.83 -2.14
N ALA A 92 11.53 -3.28 -2.30
CA ALA A 92 12.66 -3.56 -1.41
C ALA A 92 12.38 -3.11 0.02
N VAL A 93 11.84 -1.91 0.23
CA VAL A 93 11.46 -1.41 1.56
C VAL A 93 10.43 -2.33 2.23
N HIS A 94 9.39 -2.75 1.51
CA HIS A 94 8.40 -3.70 2.03
C HIS A 94 9.00 -5.06 2.33
N GLY A 95 9.93 -5.54 1.50
CA GLY A 95 10.68 -6.76 1.73
C GLY A 95 11.45 -6.69 3.05
N HIS A 96 12.26 -5.65 3.25
CA HIS A 96 13.02 -5.45 4.49
C HIS A 96 12.10 -5.35 5.71
N TRP A 97 11.03 -4.55 5.63
CA TRP A 97 10.07 -4.43 6.73
C TRP A 97 9.42 -5.77 7.08
N SER A 98 8.99 -6.51 6.06
CA SER A 98 8.36 -7.83 6.22
C SER A 98 9.32 -8.81 6.90
N LEU A 99 10.58 -8.83 6.47
CA LEU A 99 11.61 -9.68 7.08
C LEU A 99 11.87 -9.32 8.55
N VAL A 100 12.01 -8.03 8.88
CA VAL A 100 12.14 -7.57 10.28
C VAL A 100 10.92 -7.99 11.10
N ARG A 101 9.71 -7.80 10.55
CA ARG A 101 8.47 -8.17 11.25
C ARG A 101 8.36 -9.66 11.48
N ILE A 102 8.70 -10.48 10.50
CA ILE A 102 8.69 -11.93 10.62
C ILE A 102 9.74 -12.38 11.62
N LEU A 103 10.98 -11.87 11.53
CA LEU A 103 12.05 -12.23 12.46
C LEU A 103 11.70 -11.91 13.92
N LYS A 104 10.95 -10.83 14.18
CA LYS A 104 10.45 -10.49 15.51
C LYS A 104 9.36 -11.45 16.02
N ALA A 105 8.53 -11.98 15.13
CA ALA A 105 7.42 -12.87 15.50
C ALA A 105 7.81 -14.35 15.51
N PHE A 106 8.75 -14.76 14.65
CA PHE A 106 9.21 -16.12 14.46
C PHE A 106 10.74 -16.15 14.43
N PRO A 107 11.41 -15.95 15.59
CA PRO A 107 12.87 -15.81 15.64
C PRO A 107 13.62 -17.09 15.23
N ASP A 108 12.97 -18.26 15.31
CA ASP A 108 13.58 -19.57 15.08
C ASP A 108 13.25 -20.18 13.70
N ILE A 109 12.83 -19.37 12.73
CA ILE A 109 12.63 -19.88 11.36
C ILE A 109 13.99 -20.20 10.71
N PRO A 110 14.04 -21.16 9.76
CA PRO A 110 15.29 -21.52 9.09
C PRO A 110 16.02 -20.33 8.44
N GLN A 111 15.26 -19.34 7.96
CA GLN A 111 15.77 -18.15 7.28
C GLN A 111 16.34 -17.09 8.23
N ALA A 112 16.19 -17.23 9.56
CA ALA A 112 16.52 -16.17 10.51
C ALA A 112 17.97 -15.66 10.38
N GLY A 113 18.92 -16.56 10.13
CA GLY A 113 20.32 -16.20 9.87
C GLY A 113 20.50 -15.40 8.58
N ALA A 114 19.90 -15.85 7.48
CA ALA A 114 19.95 -15.17 6.18
C ALA A 114 19.31 -13.77 6.23
N ILE A 115 18.18 -13.65 6.93
CA ILE A 115 17.49 -12.37 7.16
C ILE A 115 18.43 -11.39 7.87
N ARG A 116 19.07 -11.81 8.96
CA ARG A 116 20.00 -10.95 9.71
C ARG A 116 21.19 -10.52 8.87
N ALA A 117 21.75 -11.44 8.09
CA ALA A 117 22.88 -11.14 7.21
C ALA A 117 22.50 -10.09 6.16
N GLN A 118 21.38 -10.29 5.46
CA GLN A 118 20.90 -9.34 4.44
C GLN A 118 20.57 -7.96 5.02
N ILE A 119 19.88 -7.92 6.17
CA ILE A 119 19.58 -6.64 6.84
C ILE A 119 20.86 -5.92 7.25
N ALA A 120 21.87 -6.64 7.76
CA ALA A 120 23.14 -6.06 8.17
C ALA A 120 23.98 -5.56 6.98
N GLU A 121 23.89 -6.24 5.84
CA GLU A 121 24.55 -5.81 4.59
C GLU A 121 23.90 -4.56 3.99
N ASN A 122 22.56 -4.51 3.97
CA ASN A 122 21.83 -3.44 3.32
C ASN A 122 21.66 -2.20 4.20
N LEU A 123 21.33 -2.35 5.50
CA LEU A 123 20.99 -1.24 6.39
C LEU A 123 22.19 -0.75 7.21
N THR A 124 23.31 -0.49 6.54
CA THR A 124 24.49 0.15 7.15
C THR A 124 24.28 1.66 7.30
N ALA A 125 25.08 2.31 8.15
CA ALA A 125 25.01 3.76 8.29
C ALA A 125 25.32 4.47 6.97
N GLU A 126 26.28 3.95 6.22
CA GLU A 126 26.73 4.47 4.93
C GLU A 126 25.62 4.35 3.86
N ASN A 127 24.94 3.20 3.78
CA ASN A 127 23.87 2.99 2.81
C ASN A 127 22.66 3.88 3.14
N ILE A 128 22.29 4.00 4.41
CA ILE A 128 21.19 4.89 4.82
C ILE A 128 21.52 6.36 4.53
N GLN A 129 22.77 6.78 4.69
CA GLN A 129 23.18 8.12 4.28
C GLN A 129 23.01 8.34 2.77
N GLY A 130 23.25 7.32 1.95
CA GLY A 130 22.96 7.35 0.52
C GLY A 130 21.48 7.56 0.21
N GLU A 131 20.59 6.83 0.89
CA GLU A 131 19.13 7.03 0.73
C GLU A 131 18.70 8.45 1.14
N VAL A 132 19.21 8.95 2.27
CA VAL A 132 18.91 10.31 2.74
C VAL A 132 19.39 11.35 1.72
N ALA A 133 20.62 11.21 1.20
CA ALA A 133 21.15 12.10 0.18
C ALA A 133 20.29 12.10 -1.09
N PHE A 134 19.81 10.93 -1.52
CA PHE A 134 18.90 10.81 -2.66
C PHE A 134 17.61 11.61 -2.45
N PHE A 135 16.96 11.48 -1.28
CA PHE A 135 15.72 12.20 -0.96
C PHE A 135 15.94 13.66 -0.58
N ASP A 136 17.18 14.05 -0.29
CA ASP A 136 17.55 15.44 -0.03
C ASP A 136 17.74 16.28 -1.30
N ASP A 137 17.90 15.64 -2.45
CA ASP A 137 17.92 16.31 -3.75
C ASP A 137 16.61 17.06 -4.05
N ALA A 138 16.73 18.22 -4.68
CA ALA A 138 15.61 19.12 -4.98
C ALA A 138 14.53 18.48 -5.88
N HIS A 139 14.90 17.55 -6.76
CA HIS A 139 13.98 16.88 -7.68
C HIS A 139 13.31 15.63 -7.08
N ASN A 140 13.83 15.11 -5.97
CA ASN A 140 13.35 13.88 -5.33
C ASN A 140 12.49 14.11 -4.07
N LYS A 141 12.26 15.37 -3.67
CA LYS A 141 11.42 15.71 -2.50
C LYS A 141 9.99 15.18 -2.56
N ASN A 142 9.51 14.83 -3.74
CA ASN A 142 8.19 14.25 -3.93
C ASN A 142 8.25 12.88 -4.64
N TYR A 143 9.27 12.07 -4.35
CA TYR A 143 9.51 10.78 -4.99
C TYR A 143 8.29 9.84 -4.92
N GLU A 144 7.68 9.68 -3.74
CA GLU A 144 6.40 9.00 -3.59
C GLU A 144 5.30 10.01 -3.26
N ARG A 145 4.34 10.18 -4.18
CA ARG A 145 3.12 10.97 -3.95
C ARG A 145 1.93 10.06 -3.83
N THR A 146 1.07 10.33 -2.84
CA THR A 146 -0.22 9.65 -2.76
C THR A 146 -1.08 10.03 -3.96
N TYR A 147 -1.83 9.05 -4.49
CA TYR A 147 -2.83 9.31 -5.52
C TYR A 147 -3.77 10.47 -5.14
N GLY A 148 -4.02 11.37 -6.09
CA GLY A 148 -4.93 12.50 -5.91
C GLY A 148 -4.29 13.81 -5.44
N TRP A 149 -2.96 13.86 -5.29
CA TRP A 149 -2.22 15.11 -5.06
C TRP A 149 -1.70 15.66 -6.40
N ALA A 150 -2.20 16.83 -6.80
CA ALA A 150 -1.74 17.65 -7.94
C ALA A 150 -0.99 18.88 -7.42
#